data_AF-A0A842YJK4-F1
#
_entry.id   AF-A0A842YJK4-F1
#
_cell.length_a   1.000
_cell.length_b   1.000
_cell.length_c   1.000
_cell.angle_alpha   90.00
_cell.angle_beta   90.00
_cell.angle_gamma   90.00
#
_symmetry.space_group_name_H-M   'P 1'
#
loop_
_entity.id
_entity.type
_entity.pdbx_description
1 polymer ?
#
loop_
_entity_poly.entity_id
_entity_poly.type
_entity_poly.pdbx_seq_one_letter_code
_entity_poly.pdbx_strand_id
1 'polypeptide(L)'
;MDYKVNSADDNNIFIETEPYRCLLGAISSMKDVRGEILHVVGAPGTGKSANIYRAISEADLHVYEVPCNLESADLSADDVLHQLADGMKEELDADTVTDIYRRFTEFDAVLFADRFHDSHEFSSFTGFSQWTARGSLEPLRFYFKCIVEYLRNRRILSEVNIIFQTAWRFYFRGKKYDLFTDIPVISSLLFHTLSIPFRAIKIDYTREETLNIIRAHLDADESEVQRLIDIYGCRPRIILEKMGSC
;
A
#
# COMPACT_ATOMS: atom_id res chain seq x y z
N MET A 1 -3.45 -22.42 6.46
CA MET A 1 -2.18 -21.84 6.00
C MET A 1 -2.36 -20.34 5.91
N ASP A 2 -1.34 -19.57 6.28
CA ASP A 2 -1.33 -18.13 6.03
C ASP A 2 -0.79 -17.91 4.60
N TYR A 3 -1.60 -17.26 3.75
CA TYR A 3 -1.24 -16.91 2.37
C TYR A 3 -0.98 -15.41 2.23
N LYS A 4 -0.84 -14.68 3.35
CA LYS A 4 -0.49 -13.27 3.37
C LYS A 4 1.03 -13.13 3.22
N VAL A 5 1.45 -12.35 2.23
CA VAL A 5 2.85 -11.99 2.00
C VAL A 5 3.09 -10.65 2.68
N ASN A 6 4.00 -10.63 3.66
CA ASN A 6 4.30 -9.44 4.46
C ASN A 6 5.70 -8.88 4.19
N SER A 7 6.55 -9.64 3.49
CA SER A 7 7.90 -9.28 3.09
C SER A 7 8.27 -9.91 1.75
N ALA A 8 9.44 -9.54 1.20
CA ALA A 8 9.97 -10.17 -0.02
C ALA A 8 10.28 -11.66 0.18
N ASP A 9 10.71 -12.05 1.38
CA ASP A 9 11.14 -13.41 1.73
C ASP A 9 9.97 -14.40 1.84
N ASP A 10 8.75 -13.91 2.06
CA ASP A 10 7.54 -14.73 2.16
C ASP A 10 7.01 -15.19 0.78
N ASN A 11 7.61 -14.73 -0.32
CA ASN A 11 7.06 -14.88 -1.68
C ASN A 11 7.83 -15.90 -2.55
N ASN A 12 8.00 -17.11 -2.03
CA ASN A 12 8.80 -18.17 -2.68
C ASN A 12 8.19 -18.72 -3.98
N ILE A 13 6.88 -18.60 -4.15
CA ILE A 13 6.16 -19.03 -5.37
C ILE A 13 5.45 -17.79 -5.93
N PHE A 14 6.01 -17.23 -7.00
CA PHE A 14 5.45 -16.04 -7.64
C PHE A 14 5.22 -16.29 -9.13
N ILE A 15 4.01 -15.97 -9.61
CA ILE A 15 3.66 -16.04 -11.02
C ILE A 15 3.67 -14.64 -11.60
N GLU A 16 4.49 -14.45 -12.62
CA GLU A 16 4.57 -13.21 -13.38
C GLU A 16 3.26 -12.97 -14.14
N THR A 17 2.64 -11.82 -13.92
CA THR A 17 1.38 -11.40 -14.54
C THR A 17 1.56 -10.06 -15.25
N GLU A 18 0.60 -9.68 -16.10
CA GLU A 18 0.71 -8.40 -16.80
C GLU A 18 0.68 -7.17 -15.86
N PRO A 19 -0.18 -7.12 -14.82
CA PRO A 19 -0.11 -6.09 -13.78
C PRO A 19 1.23 -6.03 -13.07
N TYR A 20 1.85 -7.19 -12.81
CA TYR A 20 3.17 -7.27 -12.20
C TYR A 20 4.25 -6.64 -13.10
N ARG A 21 4.26 -6.96 -14.40
CA ARG A 21 5.24 -6.37 -15.35
C ARG A 21 5.12 -4.85 -15.39
N CYS A 22 3.89 -4.33 -15.41
CA CYS A 22 3.64 -2.89 -15.35
C CYS A 22 4.19 -2.29 -14.05
N LEU A 23 3.97 -2.95 -12.91
CA LEU A 23 4.47 -2.53 -11.61
C LEU A 23 6.00 -2.55 -11.56
N LEU A 24 6.63 -3.65 -11.98
CA LEU A 24 8.08 -3.81 -12.03
C LEU A 24 8.74 -2.75 -12.90
N GLY A 25 8.17 -2.43 -14.07
CA GLY A 25 8.68 -1.36 -14.93
C GLY A 25 8.64 0.01 -14.25
N ALA A 26 7.55 0.33 -13.54
CA ALA A 26 7.44 1.58 -12.80
C ALA A 26 8.43 1.64 -11.61
N ILE A 27 8.52 0.57 -10.81
CA ILE A 27 9.44 0.49 -9.68
C ILE A 27 10.90 0.54 -10.15
N SER A 28 11.26 -0.17 -11.21
CA SER A 28 12.63 -0.17 -11.75
C SER A 28 13.07 1.22 -12.19
N SER A 29 12.16 2.03 -12.76
CA SER A 29 12.47 3.40 -13.18
C SER A 29 12.79 4.35 -12.01
N MET A 30 12.39 4.02 -10.77
CA MET A 30 12.63 4.85 -9.59
C MET A 30 14.09 4.85 -9.13
N LYS A 31 14.95 3.97 -9.66
CA LYS A 31 16.41 4.06 -9.45
C LYS A 31 17.01 5.30 -10.10
N ASP A 32 16.50 5.65 -11.29
CA ASP A 32 17.05 6.71 -12.13
C ASP A 32 16.21 8.00 -12.09
N VAL A 33 14.94 7.91 -11.70
CA VAL A 33 13.98 9.02 -11.67
C VAL A 33 13.55 9.30 -10.23
N ARG A 34 13.45 10.59 -9.87
CA ARG A 34 13.04 11.07 -8.54
C ARG A 34 11.72 11.83 -8.60
N GLY A 35 11.02 11.89 -7.48
CA GLY A 35 9.78 12.64 -7.30
C GLY A 35 8.51 11.94 -7.77
N GLU A 36 8.59 10.65 -8.12
CA GLU A 36 7.44 9.85 -8.55
C GLU A 36 6.60 9.40 -7.37
N ILE A 37 5.28 9.51 -7.50
CA ILE A 37 4.34 8.93 -6.54
C ILE A 37 3.60 7.77 -7.21
N LEU A 38 3.83 6.56 -6.73
CA LEU A 38 3.22 5.34 -7.22
C LEU A 38 2.15 4.82 -6.24
N HIS A 39 0.91 4.82 -6.70
CA HIS A 39 -0.22 4.23 -5.98
C HIS A 39 -0.55 2.85 -6.53
N VAL A 40 -0.38 1.82 -5.70
CA VAL A 40 -0.74 0.45 -6.06
C VAL A 40 -2.15 0.15 -5.56
N VAL A 41 -3.10 0.01 -6.48
CA VAL A 41 -4.52 -0.21 -6.16
C VAL A 41 -4.95 -1.62 -6.50
N GLY A 42 -5.96 -2.14 -5.79
CA GLY A 42 -6.42 -3.51 -5.98
C GLY A 42 -7.33 -3.95 -4.85
N ALA A 43 -8.31 -4.80 -5.19
CA ALA A 43 -9.25 -5.33 -4.21
C ALA A 43 -8.51 -6.12 -3.11
N PRO A 44 -9.07 -6.23 -1.89
CA PRO A 44 -8.52 -7.12 -0.87
C PRO A 44 -8.37 -8.53 -1.42
N GLY A 45 -7.20 -9.15 -1.21
CA GLY A 45 -6.90 -10.51 -1.67
C GLY A 45 -6.34 -10.65 -3.09
N THR A 46 -6.08 -9.55 -3.81
CA THR A 46 -5.38 -9.58 -5.11
C THR A 46 -3.85 -9.66 -5.00
N GLY A 47 -3.28 -9.68 -3.80
CA GLY A 47 -1.82 -9.85 -3.62
C GLY A 47 -0.99 -8.60 -3.96
N LYS A 48 -1.50 -7.39 -3.66
CA LYS A 48 -0.73 -6.14 -3.82
C LYS A 48 0.65 -6.20 -3.15
N SER A 49 0.70 -6.57 -1.87
CA SER A 49 1.93 -6.73 -1.11
C SER A 49 2.92 -7.68 -1.80
N ALA A 50 2.44 -8.85 -2.24
CA ALA A 50 3.27 -9.82 -2.96
C ALA A 50 3.90 -9.23 -4.23
N ASN A 51 3.12 -8.48 -5.00
CA ASN A 51 3.62 -7.81 -6.21
C ASN A 51 4.62 -6.70 -5.88
N ILE A 52 4.34 -5.87 -4.87
CA ILE A 52 5.20 -4.76 -4.45
C ILE A 52 6.55 -5.27 -3.96
N TYR A 53 6.55 -6.17 -2.97
CA TYR A 53 7.80 -6.66 -2.40
C TYR A 53 8.62 -7.46 -3.41
N ARG A 54 7.96 -8.22 -4.29
CA ARG A 54 8.65 -8.89 -5.39
C ARG A 54 9.31 -7.89 -6.33
N ALA A 55 8.59 -6.86 -6.76
CA ALA A 55 9.10 -5.85 -7.67
C ALA A 55 10.24 -5.03 -7.04
N ILE A 56 10.15 -4.69 -5.76
CA ILE A 56 11.22 -4.00 -5.01
C ILE A 56 12.47 -4.88 -4.96
N SER A 57 12.32 -6.15 -4.60
CA SER A 57 13.43 -7.11 -4.52
C SER A 57 14.08 -7.33 -5.90
N GLU A 58 13.28 -7.52 -6.94
CA GLU A 58 13.78 -7.77 -8.31
C GLU A 58 14.41 -6.53 -8.95
N ALA A 59 13.87 -5.34 -8.66
CA ALA A 59 14.49 -4.08 -9.06
C ALA A 59 15.71 -3.71 -8.19
N ASP A 60 15.97 -4.43 -7.09
CA ASP A 60 17.02 -4.14 -6.10
C ASP A 60 16.91 -2.70 -5.58
N LEU A 61 15.69 -2.28 -5.23
CA LEU A 61 15.39 -0.92 -4.79
C LEU A 61 15.73 -0.74 -3.30
N HIS A 62 16.53 0.27 -2.94
CA HIS A 62 16.78 0.59 -1.53
C HIS A 62 15.59 1.36 -0.95
N VAL A 63 14.76 0.70 -0.14
CA VAL A 63 13.47 1.25 0.31
C VAL A 63 13.44 1.44 1.82
N TYR A 64 12.95 2.60 2.26
CA TYR A 64 12.53 2.81 3.64
C TYR A 64 11.03 2.51 3.76
N GLU A 65 10.67 1.43 4.45
CA GLU A 65 9.27 1.11 4.75
C GLU A 65 8.84 1.79 6.05
N VAL A 66 7.82 2.64 5.96
CA VAL A 66 7.35 3.45 7.07
C VAL A 66 6.61 2.59 8.10
N PRO A 67 7.03 2.57 9.38
CA PRO A 67 6.29 1.92 10.45
C PRO A 67 5.05 2.74 10.84
N CYS A 68 4.04 2.08 11.40
CA CYS A 68 2.89 2.76 12.01
C CYS A 68 2.53 2.10 13.34
N ASN A 69 3.13 2.56 14.42
CA ASN A 69 2.96 1.99 15.75
C ASN A 69 2.05 2.89 16.59
N LEU A 70 0.73 2.86 16.31
CA LEU A 70 -0.22 3.70 17.04
C LEU A 70 -0.52 3.10 18.41
N GLU A 71 -0.53 3.92 19.45
CA GLU A 71 -0.84 3.48 20.82
C GLU A 71 -2.29 2.99 20.98
N SER A 72 -3.21 3.53 20.18
CA SER A 72 -4.60 3.09 20.15
C SER A 72 -5.31 3.46 18.86
N ALA A 73 -6.50 2.89 18.64
CA ALA A 73 -7.41 3.30 17.57
C ALA A 73 -8.22 4.58 17.90
N ASP A 74 -8.03 5.17 19.09
CA ASP A 74 -8.74 6.37 19.56
C ASP A 74 -7.83 7.60 19.55
N LEU A 75 -7.21 7.85 18.40
CA LEU A 75 -6.30 8.97 18.20
C LEU A 75 -6.92 10.00 17.25
N SER A 76 -6.65 11.28 17.49
CA SER A 76 -6.95 12.31 16.52
C SER A 76 -5.99 12.24 15.32
N ALA A 77 -6.35 12.86 14.20
CA ALA A 77 -5.46 12.99 13.06
C ALA A 77 -4.12 13.68 13.40
N ASP A 78 -4.13 14.59 14.37
CA ASP A 78 -2.92 15.25 14.86
C ASP A 78 -2.04 14.27 15.64
N ASP A 79 -2.61 13.50 16.56
CA ASP A 79 -1.84 12.53 17.35
C ASP A 79 -1.23 11.44 16.46
N VAL A 80 -1.97 10.98 15.44
CA VAL A 80 -1.44 10.01 14.46
C VAL A 80 -0.24 10.58 13.70
N LEU A 81 -0.28 11.84 13.26
CA LEU A 81 0.86 12.46 12.58
C LEU A 81 2.06 12.62 13.49
N HIS A 82 1.84 12.99 14.76
CA HIS A 82 2.93 13.11 15.73
C HIS A 82 3.56 11.75 16.02
N GLN A 83 2.77 10.71 16.28
CA GLN A 83 3.28 9.35 16.52
C GLN A 83 4.03 8.79 15.30
N LEU A 84 3.53 9.01 14.09
CA LEU A 84 4.25 8.63 12.87
C LEU A 84 5.57 9.38 12.73
N ALA A 85 5.56 10.70 12.95
CA ALA A 85 6.78 11.50 12.88
C ALA A 85 7.81 11.05 13.92
N ASP A 86 7.39 10.80 15.16
CA ASP A 86 8.30 10.40 16.23
C ASP A 86 8.88 9.00 15.99
N GLY A 87 8.07 8.05 15.50
CA GLY A 87 8.58 6.73 15.11
C GLY A 87 9.61 6.81 13.97
N MET A 88 9.37 7.67 12.97
CA MET A 88 10.34 7.88 11.88
C MET A 88 11.59 8.64 12.33
N LYS A 89 11.48 9.59 13.29
CA LYS A 89 12.65 10.26 13.87
C LYS A 89 13.57 9.27 14.55
N GLU A 90 13.00 8.34 15.31
CA GLU A 90 13.76 7.30 16.00
C GLU A 90 14.46 6.35 15.01
N GLU A 91 13.74 5.81 14.01
CA GLU A 91 14.34 4.88 13.03
C GLU A 91 15.39 5.55 12.12
N LEU A 92 15.26 6.84 11.82
CA LEU A 92 16.14 7.56 10.89
C LEU A 92 17.18 8.48 11.56
N ASP A 93 17.26 8.47 12.89
CA ASP A 93 18.13 9.35 13.69
C ASP A 93 17.98 10.82 13.24
N ALA A 94 16.74 11.33 13.32
CA ALA A 94 16.36 12.66 12.87
C ALA A 94 15.73 13.49 14.00
N ASP A 95 16.12 14.76 14.12
CA ASP A 95 15.61 15.65 15.16
C ASP A 95 14.27 16.30 14.80
N THR A 96 14.05 16.57 13.51
CA THR A 96 12.88 17.30 13.01
C THR A 96 12.19 16.57 11.86
N VAL A 97 10.93 16.92 11.61
CA VAL A 97 10.17 16.40 10.46
C VAL A 97 10.84 16.77 9.12
N THR A 98 11.45 17.95 9.03
CA THR A 98 12.23 18.32 7.84
C THR A 98 13.46 17.43 7.66
N ASP A 99 14.10 17.00 8.75
CA ASP A 99 15.23 16.08 8.69
C ASP A 99 14.79 14.68 8.25
N ILE A 100 13.62 14.20 8.69
CA ILE A 100 13.02 12.96 8.15
C ILE A 100 12.90 13.05 6.62
N TYR A 101 12.37 14.15 6.09
CA TYR A 101 12.22 14.32 4.63
C TYR A 101 13.56 14.40 3.90
N ARG A 102 14.61 14.91 4.54
CA ARG A 102 15.97 14.86 3.98
C ARG A 102 16.50 13.44 3.97
N ARG A 103 16.33 12.68 5.06
CA ARG A 103 16.71 11.26 5.14
C ARG A 103 16.00 10.42 4.07
N PHE A 104 14.75 10.73 3.75
CA PHE A 104 14.04 10.06 2.66
C PHE A 104 14.75 10.14 1.30
N THR A 105 15.56 11.18 1.05
CA THR A 105 16.32 11.29 -0.20
C THR A 105 17.51 10.32 -0.29
N GLU A 106 17.88 9.67 0.82
CA GLU A 106 18.94 8.65 0.88
C GLU A 106 18.45 7.28 0.38
N PHE A 107 17.14 7.09 0.26
CA PHE A 107 16.49 5.89 -0.24
C PHE A 107 16.04 6.09 -1.69
N ASP A 108 15.92 5.01 -2.45
CA ASP A 108 15.35 5.04 -3.80
C ASP A 108 13.84 5.30 -3.75
N ALA A 109 13.16 4.80 -2.72
CA ALA A 109 11.76 5.12 -2.45
C ALA A 109 11.41 4.98 -0.97
N VAL A 110 10.33 5.66 -0.57
CA VAL A 110 9.66 5.49 0.71
C VAL A 110 8.37 4.69 0.49
N LEU A 111 8.20 3.60 1.25
CA LEU A 111 7.09 2.67 1.10
C LEU A 111 6.09 2.78 2.26
N PHE A 112 4.84 3.05 1.93
CA PHE A 112 3.70 2.95 2.83
C PHE A 112 2.89 1.68 2.48
N ALA A 113 3.29 0.55 3.08
CA ALA A 113 2.70 -0.76 2.84
C ALA A 113 2.25 -1.45 4.13
N ASP A 114 2.66 -2.71 4.35
CA ASP A 114 2.06 -3.55 5.39
C ASP A 114 2.52 -3.16 6.79
N ARG A 115 3.79 -2.76 6.98
CA ARG A 115 4.26 -2.21 8.28
C ARG A 115 3.53 -0.92 8.67
N PHE A 116 3.02 -0.18 7.68
CA PHE A 116 2.19 1.00 7.92
C PHE A 116 0.72 0.62 8.19
N HIS A 117 0.15 -0.29 7.40
CA HIS A 117 -1.27 -0.60 7.50
C HIS A 117 -1.63 -1.52 8.64
N ASP A 118 -0.88 -2.61 8.75
CA ASP A 118 -1.22 -3.78 9.52
C ASP A 118 -0.13 -4.08 10.57
N SER A 119 0.48 -3.04 11.13
CA SER A 119 1.48 -3.18 12.22
C SER A 119 1.00 -4.02 13.40
N HIS A 120 -0.32 -4.05 13.64
CA HIS A 120 -0.99 -4.89 14.64
C HIS A 120 -0.86 -6.40 14.38
N GLU A 121 -0.53 -6.81 13.15
CA GLU A 121 -0.23 -8.21 12.83
C GLU A 121 1.20 -8.60 13.25
N PHE A 122 2.08 -7.61 13.47
CA PHE A 122 3.50 -7.81 13.79
C PHE A 122 3.88 -7.30 15.19
N SER A 123 2.98 -6.60 15.88
CA SER A 123 3.25 -5.95 17.15
C SER A 123 1.98 -5.75 17.98
N SER A 124 2.13 -5.33 19.24
CA SER A 124 1.01 -4.95 20.10
C SER A 124 0.39 -3.60 19.76
N PHE A 125 0.93 -2.88 18.78
CA PHE A 125 0.44 -1.56 18.39
C PHE A 125 -0.78 -1.64 17.47
N THR A 126 -1.55 -0.55 17.42
CA THR A 126 -2.66 -0.40 16.49
C THR A 126 -2.12 -0.01 15.11
N GLY A 127 -2.57 -0.70 14.06
CA GLY A 127 -2.24 -0.35 12.67
C GLY A 127 -3.14 0.75 12.08
N PHE A 128 -2.67 1.41 11.03
CA PHE A 128 -3.44 2.43 10.33
C PHE A 128 -4.80 1.90 9.82
N SER A 129 -4.86 0.62 9.43
CA SER A 129 -6.10 -0.01 8.96
C SER A 129 -7.16 -0.13 10.07
N GLN A 130 -6.75 -0.38 11.32
CA GLN A 130 -7.64 -0.42 12.48
C GLN A 130 -8.10 0.97 12.88
N TRP A 131 -7.20 1.95 12.90
CA TRP A 131 -7.54 3.34 13.20
C TRP A 131 -8.56 3.92 12.19
N THR A 132 -8.34 3.68 10.89
CA THR A 132 -9.28 4.14 9.84
C THR A 132 -10.64 3.40 9.86
N ALA A 133 -10.73 2.22 10.47
CA ALA A 133 -11.96 1.43 10.53
C ALA A 133 -12.98 1.96 11.55
N ARG A 134 -12.59 2.84 12.49
CA ARG A 134 -13.42 3.23 13.64
C ARG A 134 -14.58 4.18 13.33
N GLY A 135 -14.80 4.55 12.07
CA GLY A 135 -16.05 5.23 11.71
C GLY A 135 -16.06 6.76 11.88
N SER A 136 -14.90 7.43 11.87
CA SER A 136 -14.78 8.89 12.09
C SER A 136 -14.34 9.66 10.82
N LEU A 137 -14.39 11.00 10.90
CA LEU A 137 -13.82 11.90 9.90
C LEU A 137 -12.31 12.16 10.11
N GLU A 138 -11.70 11.57 11.15
CA GLU A 138 -10.27 11.75 11.44
C GLU A 138 -9.36 11.27 10.31
N PRO A 139 -9.62 10.12 9.63
CA PRO A 139 -8.85 9.73 8.44
C PRO A 139 -8.85 10.80 7.35
N LEU A 140 -9.98 11.46 7.10
CA LEU A 140 -10.07 12.52 6.10
C LEU A 140 -9.23 13.75 6.51
N ARG A 141 -9.26 14.12 7.81
CA ARG A 141 -8.42 15.18 8.36
C ARG A 141 -6.94 14.85 8.23
N PHE A 142 -6.56 13.61 8.52
CA PHE A 142 -5.19 13.12 8.38
C PHE A 142 -4.70 13.20 6.94
N TYR A 143 -5.48 12.71 5.98
CA TYR A 143 -5.14 12.79 4.56
C TYR A 143 -4.96 14.24 4.09
N PHE A 144 -5.85 15.15 4.51
CA PHE A 144 -5.72 16.57 4.19
C PHE A 144 -4.43 17.18 4.78
N LYS A 145 -4.08 16.81 6.02
CA LYS A 145 -2.83 17.25 6.64
C LYS A 145 -1.61 16.70 5.89
N CYS A 146 -1.61 15.43 5.46
CA CYS A 146 -0.54 14.87 4.63
C CYS A 146 -0.35 15.66 3.32
N ILE A 147 -1.45 16.05 2.66
CA ILE A 147 -1.39 16.89 1.45
C ILE A 147 -0.79 18.27 1.76
N VAL A 148 -1.24 18.92 2.84
CA VAL A 148 -0.70 20.22 3.28
C VAL A 148 0.79 20.11 3.60
N GLU A 149 1.20 19.04 4.27
CA GLU A 149 2.59 18.80 4.64
C GLU A 149 3.46 18.56 3.40
N TYR A 150 2.96 17.78 2.43
CA TYR A 150 3.61 17.61 1.14
C TYR A 150 3.82 18.95 0.43
N LEU A 151 2.77 19.79 0.37
CA LEU A 151 2.83 21.10 -0.28
C LEU A 151 3.82 22.05 0.40
N ARG A 152 3.87 22.06 1.74
CA ARG A 152 4.82 22.87 2.51
C ARG A 152 6.27 22.45 2.27
N ASN A 153 6.52 21.15 2.14
CA ASN A 153 7.85 20.57 2.00
C ASN A 153 8.18 20.13 0.55
N ARG A 154 7.41 20.63 -0.44
CA ARG A 154 7.48 20.20 -1.84
C ARG A 154 8.89 20.24 -2.44
N ARG A 155 9.73 21.18 -2.01
CA ARG A 155 11.11 21.31 -2.50
C ARG A 155 12.00 20.10 -2.17
N ILE A 156 11.75 19.45 -1.03
CA ILE A 156 12.49 18.27 -0.60
C ILE A 156 11.78 17.02 -1.13
N LEU A 157 10.46 16.98 -0.98
CA LEU A 157 9.65 15.83 -1.37
C LEU A 157 9.57 15.63 -2.90
N SER A 158 9.91 16.62 -3.72
CA SER A 158 10.08 16.43 -5.16
C SER A 158 11.28 15.57 -5.53
N GLU A 159 12.19 15.31 -4.60
CA GLU A 159 13.35 14.43 -4.79
C GLU A 159 13.12 13.02 -4.20
N VAL A 160 11.93 12.77 -3.64
CA VAL A 160 11.59 11.53 -2.96
C VAL A 160 10.57 10.76 -3.80
N ASN A 161 10.87 9.50 -4.11
CA ASN A 161 9.85 8.61 -4.66
C ASN A 161 9.00 8.04 -3.53
N ILE A 162 7.69 7.99 -3.71
CA ILE A 162 6.74 7.49 -2.71
C ILE A 162 5.92 6.37 -3.32
N ILE A 163 5.94 5.19 -2.70
CA ILE A 163 5.10 4.05 -3.07
C ILE A 163 4.08 3.84 -1.97
N PHE A 164 2.79 3.74 -2.32
CA PHE A 164 1.78 3.37 -1.33
C PHE A 164 0.72 2.44 -1.90
N GLN A 165 0.26 1.50 -1.08
CA GLN A 165 -0.87 0.60 -1.42
C GLN A 165 -2.17 0.94 -0.70
N THR A 166 -2.21 2.13 -0.10
CA THR A 166 -3.27 2.56 0.81
C THR A 166 -4.55 2.88 0.04
N ALA A 167 -5.65 2.24 0.43
CA ALA A 167 -6.99 2.73 0.10
C ALA A 167 -7.30 3.89 1.05
N TRP A 168 -7.51 5.11 0.53
CA TRP A 168 -7.72 6.30 1.36
C TRP A 168 -9.14 6.30 1.90
N ARG A 169 -9.37 5.41 2.86
CA ARG A 169 -10.67 5.11 3.40
C ARG A 169 -11.05 6.08 4.49
N PHE A 170 -12.31 6.48 4.47
CA PHE A 170 -12.95 7.18 5.57
C PHE A 170 -14.39 6.70 5.68
N TYR A 171 -14.98 6.93 6.85
CA TYR A 171 -16.37 6.61 7.10
C TYR A 171 -17.16 7.90 7.24
N PHE A 172 -18.25 8.00 6.49
CA PHE A 172 -19.17 9.12 6.59
C PHE A 172 -20.60 8.61 6.63
N ARG A 173 -21.37 9.05 7.62
CA ARG A 173 -22.76 8.62 7.83
C ARG A 173 -22.94 7.10 7.84
N GLY A 174 -22.03 6.38 8.50
CA GLY A 174 -22.07 4.92 8.62
C GLY A 174 -21.73 4.14 7.34
N LYS A 175 -21.36 4.83 6.26
CA LYS A 175 -20.90 4.22 5.01
C LYS A 175 -19.40 4.40 4.87
N LYS A 176 -18.75 3.37 4.33
CA LYS A 176 -17.33 3.38 3.98
C LYS A 176 -17.16 3.99 2.59
N TYR A 177 -16.21 4.92 2.46
CA TYR A 177 -15.84 5.55 1.21
C TYR A 177 -14.33 5.44 1.02
N ASP A 178 -13.89 5.41 -0.24
CA ASP A 178 -12.50 5.58 -0.65
C ASP A 178 -12.34 6.92 -1.38
N LEU A 179 -11.36 7.73 -0.95
CA LEU A 179 -11.16 9.09 -1.45
C LEU A 179 -10.87 9.14 -2.96
N PHE A 180 -10.18 8.13 -3.50
CA PHE A 180 -9.75 8.12 -4.89
C PHE A 180 -10.78 7.50 -5.83
N THR A 181 -11.54 6.49 -5.37
CA THR A 181 -12.53 5.83 -6.23
C THR A 181 -13.93 6.41 -6.10
N ASP A 182 -14.31 6.92 -4.92
CA ASP A 182 -15.70 7.31 -4.64
C ASP A 182 -15.92 8.83 -4.69
N ILE A 183 -14.85 9.64 -4.78
CA ILE A 183 -14.94 11.10 -4.87
C ILE A 183 -14.25 11.62 -6.15
N PRO A 184 -15.02 11.81 -7.25
CA PRO A 184 -14.50 12.24 -8.55
C PRO A 184 -13.76 13.58 -8.51
N VAL A 185 -14.19 14.51 -7.66
CA VAL A 185 -13.60 15.86 -7.56
C VAL A 185 -12.21 15.83 -6.96
N ILE A 186 -11.97 14.99 -5.95
CA ILE A 186 -10.68 14.92 -5.26
C ILE A 186 -9.65 14.19 -6.12
N SER A 187 -10.05 13.11 -6.78
CA SER A 187 -9.20 12.46 -7.78
C SER A 187 -8.73 13.47 -8.84
N SER A 188 -9.66 14.23 -9.43
CA SER A 188 -9.34 15.26 -10.42
C SER A 188 -8.45 16.39 -9.87
N LEU A 189 -8.73 16.88 -8.65
CA LEU A 189 -7.96 17.96 -8.03
C LEU A 189 -6.52 17.53 -7.72
N LEU A 190 -6.29 16.32 -7.21
CA LEU A 190 -4.95 15.81 -6.92
C LEU A 190 -4.13 15.64 -8.21
N PHE A 191 -4.74 15.11 -9.29
CA PHE A 191 -4.09 14.97 -10.60
C PHE A 191 -3.74 16.32 -11.24
N HIS A 192 -4.65 17.31 -11.19
CA HIS A 192 -4.46 18.58 -11.90
C HIS A 192 -3.71 19.64 -11.08
N THR A 193 -3.88 19.66 -9.75
CA THR A 193 -3.43 20.80 -8.91
C THR A 193 -2.04 20.60 -8.31
N LEU A 194 -1.64 19.34 -8.10
CA LEU A 194 -0.36 19.07 -7.43
C LEU A 194 0.83 19.01 -8.41
N SER A 195 0.59 18.84 -9.72
CA SER A 195 1.63 18.58 -10.74
C SER A 195 2.68 17.57 -10.25
N ILE A 196 2.24 16.62 -9.43
CA ILE A 196 3.05 15.50 -8.96
C ILE A 196 2.94 14.45 -10.05
N PRO A 197 4.05 13.82 -10.48
CA PRO A 197 3.98 12.66 -11.33
C PRO A 197 3.39 11.49 -10.53
N PHE A 198 2.07 11.44 -10.51
CA PHE A 198 1.28 10.45 -9.83
C PHE A 198 0.90 9.35 -10.81
N ARG A 199 1.34 8.13 -10.53
CA ARG A 199 1.03 6.94 -11.32
C ARG A 199 0.23 5.96 -10.48
N ALA A 200 -0.91 5.53 -10.97
CA ALA A 200 -1.69 4.45 -10.34
C ALA A 200 -1.53 3.16 -11.14
N ILE A 201 -1.14 2.07 -10.48
CA ILE A 201 -1.06 0.73 -11.07
C ILE A 201 -2.06 -0.17 -10.35
N LYS A 202 -2.95 -0.78 -11.13
CA LYS A 202 -3.98 -1.67 -10.61
C LYS A 202 -3.48 -3.11 -10.67
N ILE A 203 -3.55 -3.80 -9.54
CA ILE A 203 -3.34 -5.24 -9.41
C ILE A 203 -4.69 -5.93 -9.47
N ASP A 204 -5.07 -6.32 -10.69
CA ASP A 204 -6.23 -7.12 -11.01
C ASP A 204 -5.89 -8.16 -12.08
N TYR A 205 -6.44 -9.36 -11.94
CA TYR A 205 -6.08 -10.48 -12.79
C TYR A 205 -7.24 -10.89 -13.68
N THR A 206 -6.88 -11.38 -14.86
CA THR A 206 -7.77 -12.21 -15.65
C THR A 206 -8.09 -13.53 -14.92
N ARG A 207 -9.12 -14.25 -15.39
CA ARG A 207 -9.44 -15.58 -14.87
C ARG A 207 -8.29 -16.56 -15.10
N GLU A 208 -7.63 -16.45 -16.25
CA GLU A 208 -6.49 -17.29 -16.63
C GLU A 208 -5.28 -17.03 -15.73
N GLU A 209 -4.90 -15.76 -15.52
CA GLU A 209 -3.83 -15.40 -14.57
C GLU A 209 -4.17 -15.88 -13.16
N THR A 210 -5.42 -15.72 -12.73
CA THR A 210 -5.88 -16.22 -11.42
C THR A 210 -5.70 -17.74 -11.33
N LEU A 211 -6.15 -18.49 -12.33
CA LEU A 211 -6.01 -19.94 -12.37
C LEU A 211 -4.54 -20.38 -12.31
N ASN A 212 -3.66 -19.70 -13.05
CA ASN A 212 -2.22 -19.97 -13.05
C ASN A 212 -1.60 -19.72 -11.67
N ILE A 213 -1.99 -18.62 -11.00
CA ILE A 213 -1.55 -18.34 -9.63
C ILE A 213 -2.00 -19.45 -8.68
N ILE A 214 -3.26 -19.90 -8.74
CA ILE A 214 -3.77 -20.94 -7.85
C ILE A 214 -3.04 -22.27 -8.06
N ARG A 215 -2.89 -22.70 -9.33
CA ARG A 215 -2.20 -23.95 -9.69
C ARG A 215 -0.74 -24.00 -9.25
N ALA A 216 -0.08 -22.84 -9.20
CA ALA A 216 1.29 -22.77 -8.72
C ALA A 216 1.42 -23.04 -7.22
N HIS A 217 0.37 -22.77 -6.45
CA HIS A 217 0.36 -22.90 -4.99
C HIS A 217 -0.32 -24.18 -4.49
N LEU A 218 -1.30 -24.69 -5.23
CA LEU A 218 -2.09 -25.87 -4.88
C LEU A 218 -2.40 -26.69 -6.14
N ASP A 219 -2.30 -28.02 -6.03
CA ASP A 219 -2.83 -28.93 -7.03
C ASP A 219 -4.35 -28.95 -6.91
N ALA A 220 -5.01 -28.10 -7.70
CA ALA A 220 -6.41 -27.74 -7.57
C ALA A 220 -7.20 -28.11 -8.82
N ASP A 221 -8.38 -28.71 -8.63
CA ASP A 221 -9.31 -28.97 -9.73
C ASP A 221 -9.77 -27.66 -10.37
N GLU A 222 -9.63 -27.57 -11.70
CA GLU A 222 -9.95 -26.34 -12.44
C GLU A 222 -11.42 -25.94 -12.28
N SER A 223 -12.34 -26.91 -12.26
CA SER A 223 -13.77 -26.61 -12.14
C SER A 223 -14.11 -26.00 -10.79
N GLU A 224 -13.40 -26.41 -9.74
CA GLU A 224 -13.51 -25.84 -8.40
C GLU A 224 -12.94 -24.41 -8.34
N VAL A 225 -11.76 -24.18 -8.91
CA VAL A 225 -11.16 -22.84 -8.98
C VAL A 225 -12.07 -21.88 -9.74
N GLN A 226 -12.62 -22.29 -10.88
CA GLN A 226 -13.52 -21.45 -11.68
C GLN A 226 -14.79 -21.09 -10.90
N ARG A 227 -15.38 -22.05 -10.17
CA ARG A 227 -16.53 -21.79 -9.29
C ARG A 227 -16.20 -20.78 -8.19
N LEU A 228 -15.01 -20.86 -7.59
CA LEU A 228 -14.59 -19.89 -6.56
C LEU A 228 -14.31 -18.50 -7.17
N ILE A 229 -13.76 -18.44 -8.39
CA ILE A 229 -13.63 -17.18 -9.13
C ILE A 229 -15.01 -16.54 -9.39
N ASP A 230 -16.05 -17.33 -9.69
CA ASP A 230 -17.41 -16.79 -9.89
C ASP A 230 -17.98 -16.18 -8.61
N ILE A 231 -17.70 -16.77 -7.45
CA ILE A 231 -18.24 -16.33 -6.15
C ILE A 231 -17.44 -15.15 -5.59
N TYR A 232 -16.11 -15.21 -5.66
CA TYR A 232 -15.21 -14.30 -4.95
C TYR A 232 -14.46 -13.33 -5.86
N GLY A 233 -14.58 -13.51 -7.18
CA GLY A 233 -13.81 -12.78 -8.18
C GLY A 233 -12.36 -13.26 -8.29
N CYS A 234 -11.58 -12.62 -9.16
CA CYS A 234 -10.15 -12.86 -9.37
C CYS A 234 -9.29 -12.37 -8.19
N ARG A 235 -9.42 -13.05 -7.04
CA ARG A 235 -8.76 -12.70 -5.76
C ARG A 235 -8.00 -13.92 -5.23
N PRO A 236 -6.77 -14.17 -5.72
CA PRO A 236 -6.06 -15.42 -5.48
C PRO A 236 -5.94 -15.79 -4.00
N ARG A 237 -5.63 -14.84 -3.10
CA ARG A 237 -5.53 -15.14 -1.67
C ARG A 237 -6.83 -15.69 -1.08
N ILE A 238 -7.97 -15.08 -1.43
CA ILE A 238 -9.28 -15.53 -0.92
C ILE A 238 -9.60 -16.92 -1.46
N ILE A 239 -9.28 -17.19 -2.72
CA ILE A 239 -9.50 -18.50 -3.33
C ILE A 239 -8.61 -19.55 -2.62
N LEU A 240 -7.32 -19.29 -2.45
CA LEU A 240 -6.39 -20.19 -1.73
C LEU A 240 -6.83 -20.47 -0.29
N GLU A 241 -7.31 -19.45 0.44
CA GLU A 241 -7.83 -19.61 1.79
C GLU A 241 -9.07 -20.52 1.82
N LYS A 242 -9.96 -20.38 0.84
CA LYS A 242 -11.17 -21.22 0.73
C LYS A 242 -10.83 -22.66 0.36
N MET A 243 -9.84 -22.87 -0.50
CA MET A 243 -9.40 -24.22 -0.89
C MET A 243 -8.57 -24.90 0.20
N GLY A 244 -7.73 -24.16 0.93
CA GLY A 244 -6.90 -24.70 2.02
C GLY A 244 -7.61 -24.84 3.37
N SER A 245 -8.91 -24.54 3.44
CA SER A 245 -9.77 -24.78 4.62
C SER A 245 -10.60 -26.06 4.49
N CYS A 246 -10.36 -26.87 3.46
CA CYS A 246 -10.97 -28.18 3.23
C CYS A 246 -10.06 -29.32 3.67
#